data_AF-A0A7Z1CX70-F1
#
_entry.id   AF-A0A7Z1CX70-F1
#
_cell.length_a   1.000
_cell.length_b   1.000
_cell.length_c   1.000
_cell.angle_alpha   90.00
_cell.angle_beta   90.00
_cell.angle_gamma   90.00
#
_symmetry.space_group_name_H-M   'P 1'
#
loop_
_entity.id
_entity.type
_entity.pdbx_description
1 polymer ?
#
loop_
_entity_poly.entity_id
_entity_poly.type
_entity_poly.pdbx_seq_one_letter_code
_entity_poly.pdbx_strand_id
1 'polypeptide(L)'
;MNKIVSKSEIRNVIHNAGYMMITQIALYVAPLFILSYLLKTLGVAQFGNYALILSIVAYLQIITDYGFSFSASRAISQNREDKEYISKIYLSTMTIKLAICAFLFLLLMLFLNLLPVQAELKQGILYGYLLVIGNTFQPQWFFQGIEKLKIIALSNVISRCAACLLVFIYVRNSEDLQKALLVQSIPLVISAIGLNIFILKYINIIFPEKKLFKVILKEGKDFFLASLYSVILNNSGIFLLGIFTNPVIVGVYAAAEKIVKAVLSLFTPLTQAIYPYNCRKFSLSVFDGIEAAKKTGIPIIILAFIAAVIVAITLPVAIDYLNFPKETIFVGQILSAWIFFGVLNNVFGIQILSASGRSKIYSRMVFVSALITLLLITLLLQFCNATGVACAILLGEMFLSILLLKRYKKII
;
A
#
# COMPACT_ATOMS: atom_id res chain seq x y z
N MET A 1 1.33 38.76 18.37
CA MET A 1 2.42 37.96 17.76
C MET A 1 1.99 36.54 17.33
N ASN A 2 1.10 35.82 18.03
CA ASN A 2 0.72 34.43 17.68
C ASN A 2 0.07 34.21 16.29
N LYS A 3 -0.65 35.20 15.72
CA LYS A 3 -1.28 35.05 14.38
C LYS A 3 -0.27 35.02 13.22
N ILE A 4 0.84 35.75 13.33
CA ILE A 4 1.84 35.90 12.25
C ILE A 4 2.71 34.63 12.16
N VAL A 5 3.10 34.06 13.32
CA VAL A 5 3.83 32.78 13.40
C VAL A 5 2.98 31.64 12.81
N SER A 6 1.65 31.64 13.02
CA SER A 6 0.79 30.60 12.43
C SER A 6 0.73 30.63 10.90
N LYS A 7 0.84 31.82 10.27
CA LYS A 7 0.77 31.95 8.79
C LYS A 7 2.07 31.47 8.13
N SER A 8 3.23 31.75 8.72
CA SER A 8 4.52 31.28 8.17
C SER A 8 4.68 29.76 8.32
N GLU A 9 4.24 29.18 9.44
CA GLU A 9 4.23 27.73 9.65
C GLU A 9 3.32 27.02 8.63
N ILE A 10 2.11 27.54 8.39
CA ILE A 10 1.17 26.98 7.40
C ILE A 10 1.72 27.12 5.97
N ARG A 11 2.37 28.25 5.65
CA ARG A 11 3.01 28.43 4.34
C ARG A 11 4.09 27.37 4.09
N ASN A 12 4.89 27.04 5.09
CA ASN A 12 5.91 25.98 4.97
C ASN A 12 5.27 24.60 4.78
N VAL A 13 4.15 24.32 5.44
CA VAL A 13 3.38 23.08 5.23
C VAL A 13 2.85 23.00 3.80
N ILE A 14 2.26 24.07 3.27
CA ILE A 14 1.75 24.13 1.89
C ILE A 14 2.89 23.92 0.89
N HIS A 15 4.03 24.57 1.11
CA HIS A 15 5.21 24.45 0.25
C HIS A 15 5.74 23.01 0.23
N ASN A 16 5.85 22.37 1.40
CA ASN A 16 6.28 20.98 1.51
C ASN A 16 5.28 20.01 0.85
N ALA A 17 3.98 20.24 1.05
CA ALA A 17 2.93 19.46 0.41
C ALA A 17 2.99 19.57 -1.12
N GLY A 18 3.26 20.77 -1.67
CA GLY A 18 3.39 20.98 -3.11
C GLY A 18 4.51 20.14 -3.74
N TYR A 19 5.69 20.08 -3.11
CA TYR A 19 6.78 19.22 -3.58
C TYR A 19 6.42 17.73 -3.51
N MET A 20 5.79 17.31 -2.42
CA MET A 20 5.36 15.92 -2.26
C MET A 20 4.22 15.56 -3.22
N MET A 21 3.38 16.51 -3.63
CA MET A 21 2.36 16.27 -4.65
C MET A 21 2.97 15.99 -6.01
N ILE A 22 3.99 16.76 -6.42
CA ILE A 22 4.64 16.56 -7.73
C ILE A 22 5.22 15.14 -7.82
N THR A 23 5.88 14.67 -6.74
CA THR A 23 6.43 13.30 -6.70
C THR A 23 5.34 12.24 -6.69
N GLN A 24 4.24 12.48 -5.96
CA GLN A 24 3.11 11.56 -5.92
C GLN A 24 2.39 11.45 -7.27
N ILE A 25 2.18 12.56 -7.98
CA ILE A 25 1.60 12.58 -9.32
C ILE A 25 2.46 11.76 -10.26
N ALA A 26 3.78 11.98 -10.28
CA ALA A 26 4.70 11.21 -11.12
C ALA A 26 4.64 9.68 -10.84
N LEU A 27 4.45 9.30 -9.57
CA LEU A 27 4.38 7.90 -9.14
C LEU A 27 3.04 7.21 -9.44
N TYR A 28 1.94 7.95 -9.56
CA TYR A 28 0.59 7.38 -9.76
C TYR A 28 0.06 7.53 -11.19
N VAL A 29 0.52 8.55 -11.92
CA VAL A 29 0.14 8.73 -13.34
C VAL A 29 0.64 7.56 -14.19
N ALA A 30 1.88 7.09 -13.99
CA ALA A 30 2.41 5.95 -14.73
C ALA A 30 1.60 4.65 -14.51
N PRO A 31 1.28 4.23 -13.26
CA PRO A 31 0.38 3.10 -13.02
C PRO A 31 -1.02 3.25 -13.62
N LEU A 32 -1.56 4.47 -13.75
CA LEU A 32 -2.86 4.69 -14.39
C LEU A 32 -2.81 4.47 -15.91
N PHE A 33 -1.72 4.88 -16.57
CA PHE A 33 -1.52 4.56 -17.98
C PHE A 33 -1.36 3.05 -18.20
N ILE A 34 -0.59 2.37 -17.35
CA ILE A 34 -0.48 0.90 -17.38
C ILE A 34 -1.84 0.25 -17.15
N LEU A 35 -2.62 0.75 -16.18
CA LEU A 35 -3.96 0.25 -15.89
C LEU A 35 -4.88 0.33 -17.12
N SER A 36 -4.97 1.52 -17.73
CA SER A 36 -5.77 1.75 -18.93
C SER A 36 -5.34 0.83 -20.07
N TYR A 37 -4.02 0.73 -20.29
CA TYR A 37 -3.46 -0.11 -21.34
C TYR A 37 -3.77 -1.59 -21.13
N LEU A 38 -3.43 -2.14 -19.96
CA LEU A 38 -3.65 -3.54 -19.63
C LEU A 38 -5.11 -3.93 -19.69
N LEU A 39 -6.03 -3.05 -19.27
CA LEU A 39 -7.46 -3.36 -19.34
C LEU A 39 -7.96 -3.38 -20.79
N LYS A 40 -7.48 -2.47 -21.66
CA LYS A 40 -7.79 -2.47 -23.09
C LYS A 40 -7.18 -3.65 -23.85
N THR A 41 -5.95 -4.06 -23.53
CA THR A 41 -5.23 -5.12 -24.26
C THR A 41 -5.53 -6.51 -23.74
N LEU A 42 -5.53 -6.71 -22.42
CA LEU A 42 -5.82 -8.01 -21.82
C LEU A 42 -7.32 -8.34 -21.84
N GLY A 43 -8.16 -7.30 -21.85
CA GLY A 43 -9.58 -7.42 -21.57
C GLY A 43 -9.88 -7.61 -20.08
N VAL A 44 -11.14 -7.47 -19.72
CA VAL A 44 -11.59 -7.33 -18.32
C VAL A 44 -11.37 -8.61 -17.52
N ALA A 45 -11.63 -9.77 -18.12
CA ALA A 45 -11.43 -11.06 -17.45
C ALA A 45 -9.96 -11.29 -17.08
N GLN A 46 -9.04 -11.13 -18.03
CA GLN A 46 -7.62 -11.35 -17.78
C GLN A 46 -7.00 -10.24 -16.93
N PHE A 47 -7.51 -9.00 -17.03
CA PHE A 47 -7.19 -7.96 -16.07
C PHE A 47 -7.67 -8.31 -14.64
N GLY A 48 -8.81 -8.99 -14.49
CA GLY A 48 -9.28 -9.52 -13.22
C GLY A 48 -8.36 -10.61 -12.66
N ASN A 49 -7.93 -11.57 -13.48
CA ASN A 49 -6.91 -12.56 -13.11
C ASN A 49 -5.60 -11.89 -12.68
N TYR A 50 -5.14 -10.90 -13.45
CA TYR A 50 -3.97 -10.10 -13.13
C TYR A 50 -4.11 -9.40 -11.76
N ALA A 51 -5.26 -8.76 -11.49
CA ALA A 51 -5.52 -8.11 -10.21
C ALA A 51 -5.58 -9.10 -9.03
N LEU A 52 -6.19 -10.27 -9.23
CA LEU A 52 -6.20 -11.35 -8.26
C LEU A 52 -4.78 -11.81 -7.92
N ILE A 53 -3.96 -12.09 -8.94
CA ILE A 53 -2.55 -12.48 -8.77
C ILE A 53 -1.79 -11.42 -7.96
N LEU A 54 -1.95 -10.13 -8.30
CA LEU A 54 -1.32 -9.05 -7.53
C LEU A 54 -1.79 -8.98 -6.08
N SER A 55 -3.07 -9.29 -5.81
CA SER A 55 -3.57 -9.34 -4.43
C SER A 55 -2.89 -10.45 -3.62
N ILE A 56 -2.70 -11.63 -4.23
CA ILE A 56 -1.96 -12.76 -3.62
C ILE A 56 -0.50 -12.36 -3.39
N VAL A 57 0.15 -11.77 -4.39
CA VAL A 57 1.53 -11.28 -4.31
C VAL A 57 1.70 -10.29 -3.17
N ALA A 58 0.76 -9.38 -2.95
CA ALA A 58 0.83 -8.42 -1.85
C ALA A 58 0.79 -9.10 -0.47
N TYR A 59 -0.05 -10.13 -0.29
CA TYR A 59 -0.05 -10.93 0.94
C TYR A 59 1.28 -11.66 1.15
N LEU A 60 1.84 -12.25 0.10
CA LEU A 60 3.13 -12.95 0.20
C LEU A 60 4.26 -11.96 0.54
N GLN A 61 4.27 -10.77 -0.09
CA GLN A 61 5.26 -9.73 0.15
C GLN A 61 5.25 -9.21 1.58
N ILE A 62 4.08 -9.04 2.20
CA ILE A 62 4.03 -8.57 3.59
C ILE A 62 4.53 -9.62 4.57
N ILE A 63 4.33 -10.91 4.25
CA ILE A 63 4.87 -12.02 5.04
C ILE A 63 6.39 -12.10 4.88
N THR A 64 6.93 -11.95 3.66
CA THR A 64 8.38 -11.95 3.45
C THR A 64 9.06 -10.70 4.01
N ASP A 65 8.39 -9.54 4.04
CA ASP A 65 8.95 -8.35 4.67
C ASP A 65 9.01 -8.46 6.20
N TYR A 66 8.04 -9.14 6.83
CA TYR A 66 8.00 -9.39 8.28
C TYR A 66 8.24 -8.14 9.16
N GLY A 67 7.93 -6.95 8.65
CA GLY A 67 8.15 -5.68 9.36
C GLY A 67 9.61 -5.21 9.40
N PHE A 68 10.53 -5.87 8.68
CA PHE A 68 11.94 -5.49 8.61
C PHE A 68 12.17 -4.11 7.99
N SER A 69 11.22 -3.65 7.15
CA SER A 69 11.19 -2.27 6.68
C SER A 69 11.25 -1.22 7.80
N PHE A 70 10.80 -1.57 9.00
CA PHE A 70 10.86 -0.71 10.19
C PHE A 70 11.94 -1.14 11.17
N SER A 71 11.93 -2.41 11.61
CA SER A 71 12.82 -2.88 12.67
C SER A 71 14.30 -2.89 12.25
N ALA A 72 14.63 -3.45 11.07
CA ALA A 72 16.00 -3.51 10.59
C ALA A 72 16.54 -2.11 10.22
N SER A 73 15.72 -1.28 9.59
CA SER A 73 16.05 0.12 9.31
C SER A 73 16.44 0.88 10.59
N ARG A 74 15.67 0.70 11.67
CA ARG A 74 15.94 1.30 12.98
C ARG A 74 17.23 0.77 13.61
N ALA A 75 17.43 -0.55 13.58
CA ALA A 75 18.64 -1.16 14.16
C ALA A 75 19.91 -0.65 13.47
N ILE A 76 19.87 -0.53 12.13
CA ILE A 76 20.99 0.00 11.34
C ILE A 76 21.21 1.49 11.62
N SER A 77 20.15 2.31 11.64
CA SER A 77 20.32 3.75 11.84
C SER A 77 20.90 4.11 13.20
N GLN A 78 20.59 3.34 14.24
CA GLN A 78 21.13 3.52 15.58
C GLN A 78 22.61 3.11 15.71
N ASN A 79 23.13 2.30 14.79
CA ASN A 79 24.48 1.72 14.84
C ASN A 79 25.23 1.93 13.51
N ARG A 80 24.95 3.03 12.81
CA ARG A 80 25.37 3.26 11.42
C ARG A 80 26.88 3.19 11.21
N GLU A 81 27.65 3.63 12.20
CA GLU A 81 29.12 3.66 12.15
C GLU A 81 29.75 2.29 12.45
N ASP A 82 28.98 1.35 13.04
CA ASP A 82 29.46 0.00 13.32
C ASP A 82 29.19 -0.90 12.11
N LYS A 83 30.20 -0.97 11.23
CA LYS A 83 30.16 -1.78 10.02
C LYS A 83 29.90 -3.26 10.31
N GLU A 84 30.42 -3.80 11.41
CA GLU A 84 30.23 -5.20 11.75
C GLU A 84 28.79 -5.45 12.20
N TYR A 85 28.25 -4.59 13.06
CA TYR A 85 26.86 -4.69 13.51
C TYR A 85 25.87 -4.61 12.34
N ILE A 86 26.00 -3.60 11.46
CA ILE A 86 25.11 -3.48 10.30
C ILE A 86 25.21 -4.69 9.36
N SER A 87 26.40 -5.32 9.27
CA SER A 87 26.61 -6.53 8.48
C SER A 87 25.86 -7.73 9.08
N LYS A 88 25.93 -7.90 10.42
CA LYS A 88 25.18 -8.95 11.14
C LYS A 88 23.67 -8.77 10.96
N ILE A 89 23.17 -7.54 11.10
CA ILE A 89 21.74 -7.24 10.88
C ILE A 89 21.35 -7.52 9.44
N TYR A 90 22.16 -7.07 8.47
CA TYR A 90 21.85 -7.25 7.07
C TYR A 90 21.74 -8.72 6.68
N LEU A 91 22.78 -9.50 6.99
CA LEU A 91 22.87 -10.91 6.64
C LEU A 91 21.80 -11.72 7.36
N SER A 92 21.56 -11.47 8.65
CA SER A 92 20.49 -12.14 9.39
C SER A 92 19.11 -11.88 8.78
N THR A 93 18.83 -10.60 8.46
CA THR A 93 17.55 -10.18 7.89
C THR A 93 17.35 -10.83 6.52
N MET A 94 18.35 -10.76 5.63
CA MET A 94 18.27 -11.39 4.32
C MET A 94 18.10 -12.90 4.41
N THR A 95 18.82 -13.59 5.29
CA THR A 95 18.64 -15.03 5.50
C THR A 95 17.22 -15.37 5.93
N ILE A 96 16.64 -14.63 6.88
CA ILE A 96 15.24 -14.84 7.31
C ILE A 96 14.28 -14.58 6.14
N LYS A 97 14.41 -13.44 5.44
CA LYS A 97 13.54 -13.08 4.31
C LYS A 97 13.58 -14.15 3.22
N LEU A 98 14.76 -14.66 2.89
CA LEU A 98 14.94 -15.73 1.90
C LEU A 98 14.36 -17.06 2.37
N ALA A 99 14.51 -17.43 3.64
CA ALA A 99 13.91 -18.64 4.19
C ALA A 99 12.38 -18.59 4.15
N ILE A 100 11.79 -17.45 4.55
CA ILE A 100 10.33 -17.23 4.46
C ILE A 100 9.89 -17.28 3.00
N CYS A 101 10.61 -16.62 2.09
CA CYS A 101 10.29 -16.63 0.66
C CYS A 101 10.39 -18.04 0.05
N ALA A 102 11.36 -18.85 0.43
CA ALA A 102 11.44 -20.24 -0.04
C ALA A 102 10.29 -21.08 0.52
N PHE A 103 10.00 -20.94 1.82
CA PHE A 103 8.89 -21.63 2.47
C PHE A 103 7.53 -21.30 1.83
N LEU A 104 7.27 -20.01 1.58
CA LEU A 104 6.04 -19.57 0.93
C LEU A 104 5.92 -20.08 -0.51
N PHE A 105 7.03 -20.22 -1.24
CA PHE A 105 7.01 -20.80 -2.58
C PHE A 105 6.60 -22.27 -2.53
N LEU A 106 7.17 -23.05 -1.61
CA LEU A 106 6.81 -24.46 -1.41
C LEU A 106 5.35 -24.61 -1.01
N LEU A 107 4.87 -23.78 -0.09
CA LEU A 107 3.48 -23.76 0.34
C LEU A 107 2.54 -23.41 -0.83
N LEU A 108 2.91 -22.41 -1.64
CA LEU A 108 2.16 -22.02 -2.83
C LEU A 108 2.08 -23.16 -3.85
N MET A 109 3.20 -23.83 -4.12
CA MET A 109 3.25 -25.00 -5.02
C MET A 109 2.36 -26.14 -4.52
N LEU A 110 2.36 -26.40 -3.21
CA LEU A 110 1.47 -27.39 -2.60
C LEU A 110 0.00 -27.00 -2.83
N PHE A 111 -0.40 -25.76 -2.54
CA PHE A 111 -1.77 -25.30 -2.75
C PHE A 111 -2.20 -25.38 -4.22
N LEU A 112 -1.35 -24.95 -5.16
CA LEU A 112 -1.64 -24.97 -6.60
C LEU A 112 -1.71 -26.39 -7.19
N ASN A 113 -1.24 -27.41 -6.46
CA ASN A 113 -1.37 -28.82 -6.86
C ASN A 113 -2.57 -29.50 -6.19
N LEU A 114 -3.01 -29.03 -5.03
CA LEU A 114 -4.16 -29.58 -4.30
C LEU A 114 -5.49 -28.97 -4.74
N LEU A 115 -5.50 -27.70 -5.15
CA LEU A 115 -6.72 -26.99 -5.53
C LEU A 115 -6.95 -27.07 -7.05
N PRO A 116 -8.22 -27.20 -7.51
CA PRO A 116 -8.56 -27.22 -8.92
C PRO A 116 -8.50 -25.81 -9.53
N VAL A 117 -7.30 -25.26 -9.65
CA VAL A 117 -7.03 -23.94 -10.23
C VAL A 117 -6.83 -24.08 -11.74
N GLN A 118 -7.46 -23.22 -12.53
CA GLN A 118 -7.27 -23.17 -13.99
C GLN A 118 -5.79 -23.01 -14.36
N ALA A 119 -5.34 -23.74 -15.38
CA ALA A 119 -3.92 -23.82 -15.75
C ALA A 119 -3.29 -22.45 -16.06
N GLU A 120 -4.02 -21.58 -16.76
CA GLU A 120 -3.58 -20.23 -17.09
C GLU A 120 -3.37 -19.38 -15.83
N LEU A 121 -4.34 -19.38 -14.91
CA LEU A 121 -4.25 -18.67 -13.63
C LEU A 121 -3.11 -19.23 -12.76
N LYS A 122 -2.91 -20.55 -12.73
CA LYS A 122 -1.80 -21.20 -12.04
C LYS A 122 -0.44 -20.71 -12.57
N GLN A 123 -0.26 -20.67 -13.89
CA GLN A 123 0.96 -20.13 -14.50
C GLN A 123 1.15 -18.65 -14.18
N GLY A 124 0.07 -17.85 -14.26
CA GLY A 124 0.08 -16.45 -13.87
C GLY A 124 0.54 -16.25 -12.42
N ILE A 125 0.04 -17.04 -11.48
CA ILE A 125 0.46 -16.98 -10.07
C ILE A 125 1.96 -17.27 -9.90
N LEU A 126 2.49 -18.28 -10.61
CA LEU A 126 3.92 -18.61 -10.58
C LEU A 126 4.78 -17.46 -11.13
N TYR A 127 4.33 -16.80 -12.19
CA TYR A 127 5.05 -15.67 -12.78
C TYR A 127 4.95 -14.44 -11.88
N GLY A 128 3.79 -14.21 -11.27
CA GLY A 128 3.59 -13.18 -10.25
C GLY A 128 4.48 -13.40 -9.01
N TYR A 129 4.87 -14.64 -8.70
CA TYR A 129 5.80 -14.93 -7.61
C TYR A 129 7.18 -14.27 -7.80
N LEU A 130 7.59 -13.98 -9.05
CA LEU A 130 8.82 -13.21 -9.30
C LEU A 130 8.76 -11.79 -8.69
N LEU A 131 7.57 -11.19 -8.54
CA LEU A 131 7.41 -9.93 -7.81
C LEU A 131 7.69 -10.11 -6.31
N VAL A 132 7.34 -11.27 -5.74
CA VAL A 132 7.64 -11.60 -4.33
C VAL A 132 9.15 -11.74 -4.16
N ILE A 133 9.81 -12.45 -5.08
CA ILE A 133 11.28 -12.58 -5.09
C ILE A 133 11.93 -11.20 -5.21
N GLY A 134 11.54 -10.40 -6.20
CA GLY A 134 12.09 -9.05 -6.41
C GLY A 134 11.96 -8.17 -5.16
N ASN A 135 10.80 -8.12 -4.53
CA ASN A 135 10.60 -7.34 -3.29
C ASN A 135 11.33 -7.92 -2.08
N THR A 136 11.44 -9.25 -1.98
CA THR A 136 12.18 -9.91 -0.90
C THR A 136 13.66 -9.55 -0.96
N PHE A 137 14.24 -9.56 -2.16
CA PHE A 137 15.63 -9.21 -2.38
C PHE A 137 15.89 -7.70 -2.30
N GLN A 138 14.90 -6.85 -2.55
CA GLN A 138 15.05 -5.40 -2.51
C GLN A 138 15.46 -4.93 -1.09
N PRO A 139 16.69 -4.44 -0.89
CA PRO A 139 17.21 -4.14 0.43
C PRO A 139 16.89 -2.68 0.84
N GLN A 140 15.64 -2.26 0.63
CA GLN A 140 15.19 -0.89 0.88
C GLN A 140 15.47 -0.46 2.32
N TRP A 141 15.19 -1.33 3.29
CA TRP A 141 15.40 -1.11 4.73
C TRP A 141 16.87 -0.84 5.07
N PHE A 142 17.81 -1.47 4.37
CA PHE A 142 19.25 -1.26 4.59
C PHE A 142 19.64 0.17 4.21
N PHE A 143 19.31 0.58 2.99
CA PHE A 143 19.62 1.92 2.49
C PHE A 143 18.84 3.01 3.22
N GLN A 144 17.65 2.71 3.74
CA GLN A 144 16.93 3.59 4.66
C GLN A 144 17.70 3.75 5.97
N GLY A 145 18.17 2.66 6.58
CA GLY A 145 18.94 2.69 7.82
C GLY A 145 20.26 3.47 7.72
N ILE A 146 20.98 3.36 6.59
CA ILE A 146 22.21 4.14 6.34
C ILE A 146 21.96 5.51 5.68
N GLU A 147 20.71 5.95 5.61
CA GLU A 147 20.26 7.25 5.05
C GLU A 147 20.63 7.51 3.58
N LYS A 148 20.87 6.47 2.79
CA LYS A 148 21.14 6.58 1.34
C LYS A 148 19.87 6.46 0.51
N LEU A 149 18.84 7.24 0.87
CA LEU A 149 17.49 7.17 0.28
C LEU A 149 17.48 7.44 -1.23
N LYS A 150 18.37 8.31 -1.73
CA LYS A 150 18.48 8.63 -3.16
C LYS A 150 18.74 7.37 -4.02
N ILE A 151 19.50 6.41 -3.50
CA ILE A 151 19.85 5.17 -4.22
C ILE A 151 18.59 4.34 -4.45
N ILE A 152 17.79 4.12 -3.39
CA ILE A 152 16.53 3.39 -3.49
C ILE A 152 15.51 4.13 -4.36
N ALA A 153 15.38 5.44 -4.18
CA ALA A 153 14.44 6.23 -4.96
C ALA A 153 14.72 6.10 -6.47
N LEU A 154 15.99 6.28 -6.87
CA LEU A 154 16.38 6.15 -8.27
C LEU A 154 16.19 4.73 -8.80
N SER A 155 16.58 3.70 -8.03
CA SER A 155 16.40 2.30 -8.42
C SER A 155 14.92 1.94 -8.63
N ASN A 156 14.04 2.40 -7.72
CA ASN A 156 12.59 2.18 -7.81
C ASN A 156 11.98 2.91 -9.01
N VAL A 157 12.39 4.15 -9.28
CA VAL A 157 11.90 4.90 -10.45
C VAL A 157 12.35 4.23 -11.75
N ILE A 158 13.63 3.89 -11.88
CA ILE A 158 14.18 3.25 -13.09
C ILE A 158 13.48 1.90 -13.34
N SER A 159 13.39 1.04 -12.32
CA SER A 159 12.74 -0.27 -12.45
C SER A 159 11.26 -0.16 -12.81
N ARG A 160 10.51 0.78 -12.22
CA ARG A 160 9.10 1.01 -12.54
C ARG A 160 8.90 1.58 -13.94
N CYS A 161 9.73 2.54 -14.36
CA CYS A 161 9.69 3.07 -15.73
C CYS A 161 10.04 2.00 -16.76
N ALA A 162 11.07 1.19 -16.50
CA ALA A 162 11.41 0.06 -17.36
C ALA A 162 10.27 -0.96 -17.42
N ALA A 163 9.66 -1.33 -16.30
CA ALA A 163 8.49 -2.22 -16.27
C ALA A 163 7.32 -1.65 -17.09
N CYS A 164 7.02 -0.35 -16.95
CA CYS A 164 5.99 0.34 -17.72
C CYS A 164 6.26 0.25 -19.22
N LEU A 165 7.47 0.59 -19.65
CA LEU A 165 7.89 0.52 -21.06
C LEU A 165 7.78 -0.91 -21.61
N LEU A 166 8.25 -1.91 -20.86
CA LEU A 166 8.18 -3.30 -21.29
C LEU A 166 6.73 -3.80 -21.39
N VAL A 167 5.82 -3.36 -20.52
CA VAL A 167 4.39 -3.66 -20.66
C VAL A 167 3.87 -3.16 -22.02
N PHE A 168 4.14 -1.91 -22.39
CA PHE A 168 3.70 -1.35 -23.67
C PHE A 168 4.32 -2.03 -24.90
N ILE A 169 5.51 -2.64 -24.75
CA ILE A 169 6.22 -3.30 -25.85
C ILE A 169 5.76 -4.75 -26.05
N TYR A 170 5.56 -5.49 -24.95
CA TYR A 170 5.41 -6.94 -24.99
C TYR A 170 3.98 -7.46 -24.75
N VAL A 171 3.09 -6.65 -24.18
CA VAL A 171 1.69 -7.06 -23.90
C VAL A 171 0.80 -6.53 -25.00
N ARG A 172 0.33 -7.40 -25.90
CA ARG A 172 -0.39 -7.00 -27.11
C ARG A 172 -1.83 -7.50 -27.17
N ASN A 173 -2.16 -8.59 -26.48
CA ASN A 173 -3.49 -9.20 -26.52
C ASN A 173 -3.86 -9.89 -25.19
N SER A 174 -5.05 -10.49 -25.13
CA SER A 174 -5.60 -11.18 -23.94
C SER A 174 -4.78 -12.37 -23.46
N GLU A 175 -4.01 -13.02 -24.34
CA GLU A 175 -3.19 -14.19 -24.01
C GLU A 175 -1.86 -13.81 -23.33
N ASP A 176 -1.55 -12.50 -23.25
CA ASP A 176 -0.28 -12.01 -22.73
C ASP A 176 -0.30 -11.75 -21.21
N LEU A 177 -1.23 -12.34 -20.45
CA LEU A 177 -1.31 -12.18 -18.99
C LEU A 177 0.02 -12.53 -18.31
N GLN A 178 0.61 -13.66 -18.65
CA GLN A 178 1.89 -14.12 -18.11
C GLN A 178 3.01 -13.16 -18.48
N LYS A 179 3.04 -12.67 -19.73
CA LYS A 179 4.02 -11.67 -20.17
C LYS A 179 3.89 -10.39 -19.36
N ALA A 180 2.66 -9.91 -19.11
CA ALA A 180 2.40 -8.72 -18.31
C ALA A 180 2.96 -8.81 -16.89
N LEU A 181 2.88 -9.98 -16.25
CA LEU A 181 3.45 -10.23 -14.92
C LEU A 181 4.97 -10.33 -14.96
N LEU A 182 5.51 -11.04 -15.96
CA LEU A 182 6.95 -11.25 -16.11
C LEU A 182 7.69 -9.92 -16.38
N VAL A 183 7.20 -9.11 -17.32
CA VAL A 183 7.85 -7.84 -17.68
C VAL A 183 7.74 -6.78 -16.57
N GLN A 184 6.78 -6.92 -15.66
CA GLN A 184 6.73 -6.11 -14.44
C GLN A 184 7.71 -6.60 -13.36
N SER A 185 8.00 -7.89 -13.34
CA SER A 185 8.85 -8.50 -12.32
C SER A 185 10.34 -8.36 -12.64
N ILE A 186 10.72 -8.53 -13.91
CA ILE A 186 12.14 -8.58 -14.30
C ILE A 186 12.91 -7.31 -13.92
N PRO A 187 12.44 -6.07 -14.25
CA PRO A 187 13.16 -4.86 -13.87
C PRO A 187 13.34 -4.71 -12.35
N LEU A 188 12.35 -5.15 -11.57
CA LEU A 188 12.42 -5.15 -10.11
C LEU A 188 13.49 -6.13 -9.62
N VAL A 189 13.53 -7.36 -10.15
CA VAL A 189 14.53 -8.37 -9.79
C VAL A 189 15.94 -7.90 -10.16
N ILE A 190 16.14 -7.35 -11.37
CA ILE A 190 17.41 -6.81 -11.83
C ILE A 190 17.87 -5.67 -10.90
N SER A 191 16.96 -4.75 -10.56
CA SER A 191 17.22 -3.67 -9.59
C SER A 191 17.66 -4.24 -8.24
N ALA A 192 16.94 -5.24 -7.72
CA ALA A 192 17.24 -5.85 -6.43
C ALA A 192 18.63 -6.52 -6.43
N ILE A 193 18.98 -7.26 -7.48
CA ILE A 193 20.30 -7.87 -7.64
C ILE A 193 21.39 -6.79 -7.65
N GLY A 194 21.22 -5.75 -8.48
CA GLY A 194 22.18 -4.64 -8.56
C GLY A 194 22.39 -3.93 -7.23
N LEU A 195 21.32 -3.72 -6.45
CA LEU A 195 21.40 -3.14 -5.11
C LEU A 195 22.12 -4.06 -4.12
N ASN A 196 21.87 -5.37 -4.14
CA ASN A 196 22.57 -6.33 -3.29
C ASN A 196 24.07 -6.37 -3.60
N ILE A 197 24.46 -6.30 -4.87
CA ILE A 197 25.88 -6.19 -5.28
C ILE A 197 26.46 -4.87 -4.75
N PHE A 198 25.73 -3.77 -4.87
CA PHE A 198 26.18 -2.47 -4.38
C PHE A 198 26.32 -2.42 -2.85
N ILE A 199 25.51 -3.18 -2.11
CA ILE A 199 25.58 -3.29 -0.65
C ILE A 199 26.91 -3.87 -0.16
N LEU A 200 27.58 -4.71 -0.97
CA LEU A 200 28.87 -5.31 -0.58
C LEU A 200 29.95 -4.27 -0.26
N LYS A 201 29.79 -3.01 -0.70
CA LYS A 201 30.66 -1.88 -0.31
C LYS A 201 30.47 -1.43 1.15
N TYR A 202 29.31 -1.70 1.74
CA TYR A 202 28.90 -1.23 3.06
C TYR A 202 28.95 -2.31 4.14
N ILE A 203 29.01 -3.58 3.76
CA ILE A 203 29.00 -4.69 4.70
C ILE A 203 30.28 -5.53 4.59
N ASN A 204 30.58 -6.27 5.64
CA ASN A 204 31.52 -7.38 5.62
C ASN A 204 30.71 -8.68 5.56
N ILE A 205 31.16 -9.66 4.78
CA ILE A 205 30.49 -10.96 4.70
C ILE A 205 30.91 -11.76 5.93
N ILE A 206 29.99 -11.91 6.88
CA ILE A 206 30.19 -12.61 8.16
C ILE A 206 29.00 -13.51 8.46
N PHE A 207 29.22 -14.62 9.15
CA PHE A 207 28.10 -15.49 9.54
C PHE A 207 27.39 -14.92 10.77
N PRO A 208 26.07 -14.67 10.70
CA PRO A 208 25.33 -14.19 11.85
C PRO A 208 25.14 -15.28 12.90
N GLU A 209 25.15 -14.87 14.17
CA GLU A 209 24.92 -15.78 15.29
C GLU A 209 23.46 -16.25 15.35
N LYS A 210 23.24 -17.52 15.68
CA LYS A 210 21.89 -18.11 15.77
C LYS A 210 20.94 -17.35 16.70
N LYS A 211 21.48 -16.77 17.79
CA LYS A 211 20.70 -15.98 18.75
C LYS A 211 20.11 -14.71 18.14
N LEU A 212 20.81 -14.11 17.17
CA LEU A 212 20.41 -12.85 16.53
C LEU A 212 19.12 -13.00 15.71
N PHE A 213 18.90 -14.16 15.07
CA PHE A 213 17.66 -14.41 14.34
C PHE A 213 16.41 -14.29 15.24
N LYS A 214 16.49 -14.83 16.47
CA LYS A 214 15.39 -14.76 17.43
C LYS A 214 15.11 -13.32 17.89
N VAL A 215 16.16 -12.52 18.06
CA VAL A 215 16.03 -11.10 18.42
C VAL A 215 15.35 -10.34 17.28
N ILE A 216 15.85 -10.48 16.05
CA ILE A 216 15.33 -9.80 14.86
C ILE A 216 13.86 -10.15 14.59
N LEU A 217 13.49 -11.44 14.71
CA LEU A 217 12.08 -11.86 14.58
C LEU A 217 11.21 -11.26 15.70
N LYS A 218 11.70 -11.23 16.94
CA LYS A 218 10.94 -10.66 18.07
C LYS A 218 10.68 -9.17 17.86
N GLU A 219 11.67 -8.42 17.38
CA GLU A 219 11.56 -6.98 17.12
C GLU A 219 10.68 -6.65 15.91
N GLY A 220 10.70 -7.51 14.87
CA GLY A 220 9.85 -7.34 13.69
C GLY A 220 8.37 -7.64 13.92
N LYS A 221 8.04 -8.51 14.89
CA LYS A 221 6.69 -9.07 15.08
C LYS A 221 5.57 -8.02 15.15
N ASP A 222 5.75 -6.97 15.93
CA ASP A 222 4.70 -5.96 16.12
C ASP A 222 4.47 -5.15 14.83
N PHE A 223 5.56 -4.83 14.09
CA PHE A 223 5.48 -4.16 12.80
C PHE A 223 4.88 -5.07 11.72
N PHE A 224 5.22 -6.36 11.75
CA PHE A 224 4.63 -7.37 10.88
C PHE A 224 3.11 -7.44 11.06
N LEU A 225 2.63 -7.60 12.30
CA LEU A 225 1.20 -7.68 12.59
C LEU A 225 0.47 -6.40 12.14
N ALA A 226 1.02 -5.23 12.47
CA ALA A 226 0.44 -3.96 12.06
C ALA A 226 0.33 -3.84 10.52
N SER A 227 1.37 -4.25 9.80
CA SER A 227 1.40 -4.17 8.34
C SER A 227 0.50 -5.23 7.69
N LEU A 228 0.44 -6.44 8.26
CA LEU A 228 -0.45 -7.51 7.83
C LEU A 228 -1.92 -7.08 7.94
N TYR A 229 -2.33 -6.46 9.05
CA TYR A 229 -3.69 -5.95 9.21
C TYR A 229 -4.04 -4.89 8.17
N SER A 230 -3.07 -4.04 7.80
CA SER A 230 -3.25 -3.06 6.73
C SER A 230 -3.46 -3.72 5.36
N VAL A 231 -2.68 -4.76 5.03
CA VAL A 231 -2.86 -5.50 3.76
C VAL A 231 -4.19 -6.23 3.74
N ILE A 232 -4.59 -6.86 4.86
CA ILE A 232 -5.91 -7.47 5.01
C ILE A 232 -7.02 -6.46 4.69
N LEU A 233 -6.95 -5.25 5.24
CA LEU A 233 -7.92 -4.20 4.96
C LEU A 233 -7.99 -3.79 3.49
N ASN A 234 -6.83 -3.57 2.87
CA ASN A 234 -6.75 -2.94 1.57
C ASN A 234 -6.85 -3.90 0.38
N ASN A 235 -6.58 -5.19 0.59
CA ASN A 235 -6.45 -6.17 -0.49
C ASN A 235 -7.44 -7.33 -0.40
N SER A 236 -8.20 -7.46 0.69
CA SER A 236 -9.19 -8.54 0.83
C SER A 236 -10.33 -8.49 -0.17
N GLY A 237 -10.74 -7.29 -0.63
CA GLY A 237 -11.84 -7.17 -1.59
C GLY A 237 -11.57 -7.93 -2.89
N ILE A 238 -10.46 -7.62 -3.56
CA ILE A 238 -10.02 -8.31 -4.79
C ILE A 238 -9.77 -9.79 -4.53
N PHE A 239 -9.08 -10.11 -3.43
CA PHE A 239 -8.73 -11.49 -3.09
C PHE A 239 -9.97 -12.37 -2.89
N LEU A 240 -10.93 -11.93 -2.08
CA LEU A 240 -12.15 -12.69 -1.80
C LEU A 240 -13.06 -12.76 -3.03
N LEU A 241 -13.17 -11.70 -3.84
CA LEU A 241 -13.86 -11.79 -5.13
C LEU A 241 -13.22 -12.84 -6.04
N GLY A 242 -11.90 -12.91 -6.10
CA GLY A 242 -11.21 -13.89 -6.93
C GLY A 242 -11.38 -15.34 -6.47
N ILE A 243 -11.68 -15.57 -5.20
CA ILE A 243 -11.98 -16.91 -4.67
C ILE A 243 -13.44 -17.30 -4.92
N PHE A 244 -14.37 -16.37 -4.70
CA PHE A 244 -15.80 -16.68 -4.64
C PHE A 244 -16.59 -16.30 -5.89
N THR A 245 -15.99 -15.58 -6.84
CA THR A 245 -16.67 -15.11 -8.06
C THR A 245 -15.85 -15.44 -9.32
N ASN A 246 -16.09 -14.73 -10.42
CA ASN A 246 -15.40 -14.96 -11.70
C ASN A 246 -14.45 -13.78 -12.06
N PRO A 247 -13.49 -13.99 -12.97
CA PRO A 247 -12.50 -12.98 -13.31
C PRO A 247 -13.07 -11.67 -13.87
N VAL A 248 -14.23 -11.70 -14.53
CA VAL A 248 -14.88 -10.48 -15.05
C VAL A 248 -15.32 -9.58 -13.90
N ILE A 249 -15.98 -10.13 -12.88
CA ILE A 249 -16.40 -9.41 -11.67
C ILE A 249 -15.19 -8.81 -10.94
N VAL A 250 -14.11 -9.59 -10.81
CA VAL A 250 -12.85 -9.13 -10.21
C VAL A 250 -12.27 -7.97 -11.02
N GLY A 251 -12.26 -8.07 -12.35
CA GLY A 251 -11.77 -7.02 -13.25
C GLY A 251 -12.54 -5.71 -13.13
N VAL A 252 -13.87 -5.79 -13.10
CA VAL A 252 -14.77 -4.64 -12.86
C VAL A 252 -14.45 -3.96 -11.54
N TYR A 253 -14.40 -4.74 -10.45
CA TYR A 253 -14.10 -4.20 -9.13
C TYR A 253 -12.68 -3.58 -9.06
N ALA A 254 -11.68 -4.29 -9.57
CA ALA A 254 -10.29 -3.85 -9.52
C ALA A 254 -10.05 -2.57 -10.35
N ALA A 255 -10.76 -2.40 -11.47
CA ALA A 255 -10.69 -1.19 -12.28
C ALA A 255 -11.24 0.02 -11.52
N ALA A 256 -12.44 -0.12 -10.94
CA ALA A 256 -13.06 0.91 -10.11
C ALA A 256 -12.17 1.27 -8.90
N GLU A 257 -11.69 0.26 -8.18
CA GLU A 257 -10.88 0.44 -6.98
C GLU A 257 -9.57 1.17 -7.28
N LYS A 258 -8.89 0.84 -8.38
CA LYS A 258 -7.62 1.51 -8.74
C LYS A 258 -7.81 2.98 -9.09
N ILE A 259 -8.89 3.36 -9.77
CA ILE A 259 -9.21 4.77 -10.06
C ILE A 259 -9.41 5.53 -8.75
N VAL A 260 -10.25 5.00 -7.85
CA VAL A 260 -10.53 5.60 -6.54
C VAL A 260 -9.28 5.71 -5.68
N LYS A 261 -8.49 4.64 -5.57
CA LYS A 261 -7.21 4.62 -4.83
C LYS A 261 -6.20 5.61 -5.40
N ALA A 262 -6.15 5.80 -6.72
CA ALA A 262 -5.26 6.78 -7.33
C ALA A 262 -5.60 8.20 -6.88
N VAL A 263 -6.88 8.58 -6.85
CA VAL A 263 -7.32 9.89 -6.35
C VAL A 263 -7.08 10.01 -4.85
N LEU A 264 -7.42 8.99 -4.06
CA LEU A 264 -7.16 8.98 -2.61
C LEU A 264 -5.67 9.16 -2.30
N SER A 265 -4.78 8.59 -3.12
CA SER A 265 -3.33 8.70 -2.92
C SER A 265 -2.78 10.12 -2.99
N LEU A 266 -3.48 11.04 -3.68
CA LEU A 266 -3.10 12.46 -3.78
C LEU A 266 -3.22 13.19 -2.43
N PHE A 267 -3.99 12.63 -1.49
CA PHE A 267 -4.12 13.16 -0.13
C PHE A 267 -2.98 12.72 0.80
N THR A 268 -2.20 11.70 0.44
CA THR A 268 -1.07 11.22 1.26
C THR A 268 -0.01 12.32 1.47
N PRO A 269 0.50 13.01 0.43
CA PRO A 269 1.38 14.18 0.58
C PRO A 269 0.85 15.26 1.53
N LEU A 270 -0.43 15.60 1.39
CA LEU A 270 -1.08 16.62 2.21
C LEU A 270 -1.06 16.23 3.69
N THR A 271 -1.51 15.01 3.98
CA THR A 271 -1.61 14.49 5.35
C THR A 271 -0.23 14.28 6.00
N GLN A 272 0.79 13.90 5.22
CA GLN A 272 2.17 13.80 5.69
C GLN A 272 2.78 15.17 6.02
N ALA A 273 2.51 16.19 5.21
CA ALA A 273 3.03 17.53 5.44
C ALA A 273 2.45 18.21 6.70
N ILE A 274 1.18 17.98 7.01
CA ILE A 274 0.53 18.57 8.20
C ILE A 274 0.87 17.83 9.51
N TYR A 275 1.27 16.57 9.45
CA TYR A 275 1.47 15.74 10.64
C TYR A 275 2.50 16.30 11.64
N PRO A 276 3.72 16.69 11.24
CA PRO A 276 4.70 17.26 12.16
C PRO A 276 4.21 18.56 12.81
N TYR A 277 3.44 19.38 12.08
CA TYR A 277 2.86 20.60 12.62
C TYR A 277 1.85 20.29 13.74
N ASN A 278 0.97 19.31 13.53
CA ASN A 278 0.00 18.89 14.54
C ASN A 278 0.70 18.29 15.78
N CYS A 279 1.73 17.45 15.61
CA CYS A 279 2.53 16.93 16.72
C CYS A 279 3.12 18.04 17.59
N ARG A 280 3.70 19.09 16.98
CA ARG A 280 4.26 20.23 17.73
C ARG A 280 3.20 21.01 18.51
N LYS A 281 1.97 21.11 18.01
CA LYS A 281 0.89 21.78 18.74
C LYS A 281 0.38 20.90 19.90
N PHE A 282 0.30 19.59 19.70
CA PHE A 282 -0.01 18.64 20.79
C PHE A 282 1.06 18.59 21.90
N SER A 283 2.32 18.90 21.60
CA SER A 283 3.35 19.02 22.65
C SER A 283 3.23 20.29 23.48
N LEU A 284 2.50 21.31 23.02
CA LEU A 284 2.19 22.51 23.81
C LEU A 284 1.00 22.26 24.73
N SER A 285 -0.12 21.82 24.16
CA SER A 285 -1.28 21.40 24.93
C SER A 285 -2.22 20.54 24.08
N VAL A 286 -3.11 19.79 24.73
CA VAL A 286 -4.16 19.02 24.03
C VAL A 286 -5.10 19.95 23.26
N PHE A 287 -5.43 21.12 23.82
CA PHE A 287 -6.30 22.11 23.19
C PHE A 287 -5.68 22.67 21.91
N ASP A 288 -4.43 23.13 21.97
CA ASP A 288 -3.70 23.66 20.80
C ASP A 288 -3.57 22.62 19.70
N GLY A 289 -3.29 21.37 20.07
CA GLY A 289 -3.21 20.25 19.14
C GLY A 289 -4.54 19.97 18.42
N ILE A 290 -5.67 19.98 19.14
CA ILE A 290 -7.00 19.80 18.54
C ILE A 290 -7.36 20.97 17.63
N GLU A 291 -7.10 22.21 18.05
CA GLU A 291 -7.39 23.40 17.24
C GLU A 291 -6.56 23.39 15.95
N ALA A 292 -5.27 23.04 16.05
CA ALA A 292 -4.38 22.88 14.91
C ALA A 292 -4.85 21.77 13.94
N ALA A 293 -5.23 20.61 14.48
CA ALA A 293 -5.74 19.50 13.69
C ALA A 293 -7.08 19.83 13.00
N LYS A 294 -7.97 20.59 13.65
CA LYS A 294 -9.18 21.11 12.99
C LYS A 294 -8.85 22.10 11.88
N LYS A 295 -7.97 23.06 12.16
CA LYS A 295 -7.57 24.12 11.21
C LYS A 295 -6.91 23.55 9.96
N THR A 296 -6.10 22.50 10.11
CA THR A 296 -5.43 21.83 8.98
C THR A 296 -6.28 20.72 8.35
N GLY A 297 -7.07 20.00 9.14
CA GLY A 297 -7.83 18.83 8.70
C GLY A 297 -9.16 19.16 8.02
N ILE A 298 -9.94 20.14 8.51
CA ILE A 298 -11.25 20.49 7.93
C ILE A 298 -11.14 20.86 6.43
N PRO A 299 -10.20 21.71 5.99
CA PRO A 299 -10.04 22.03 4.57
C PRO A 299 -9.75 20.80 3.72
N ILE A 300 -8.94 19.86 4.21
CA ILE A 300 -8.58 18.64 3.48
C ILE A 300 -9.77 17.66 3.44
N ILE A 301 -10.57 17.58 4.50
CA ILE A 301 -11.82 16.79 4.52
C ILE A 301 -12.82 17.34 3.51
N ILE A 302 -13.00 18.66 3.45
CA ILE A 302 -13.87 19.32 2.47
C ILE A 302 -13.36 19.04 1.05
N LEU A 303 -12.06 19.18 0.81
CA LEU A 303 -11.45 18.84 -0.47
C LEU A 303 -11.66 17.38 -0.84
N ALA A 304 -11.55 16.46 0.12
CA ALA A 304 -11.79 15.03 -0.10
C ALA A 304 -13.26 14.73 -0.42
N PHE A 305 -14.20 15.43 0.22
CA PHE A 305 -15.62 15.34 -0.12
C PHE A 305 -15.88 15.83 -1.54
N ILE A 306 -15.34 17.00 -1.92
CA ILE A 306 -15.46 17.53 -3.27
C ILE A 306 -14.84 16.56 -4.29
N ALA A 307 -13.66 16.03 -4.01
CA ALA A 307 -13.01 15.05 -4.87
C ALA A 307 -13.83 13.76 -5.01
N ALA A 308 -14.43 13.24 -3.93
CA ALA A 308 -15.33 12.09 -3.97
C ALA A 308 -16.52 12.34 -4.90
N VAL A 309 -17.18 13.50 -4.77
CA VAL A 309 -18.31 13.90 -5.62
C VAL A 309 -17.88 14.05 -7.09
N ILE A 310 -16.76 14.73 -7.36
CA ILE A 310 -16.23 14.89 -8.72
C ILE A 310 -15.94 13.53 -9.34
N VAL A 311 -15.30 12.61 -8.60
CA VAL A 311 -15.02 11.26 -9.09
C VAL A 311 -16.32 10.51 -9.37
N ALA A 312 -17.31 10.56 -8.49
CA ALA A 312 -18.61 9.91 -8.69
C ALA A 312 -19.34 10.38 -9.96
N ILE A 313 -19.28 11.69 -10.25
CA ILE A 313 -19.95 12.31 -11.39
C ILE A 313 -19.18 12.10 -12.70
N THR A 314 -17.85 12.14 -12.65
CA THR A 314 -16.99 12.00 -13.85
C THR A 314 -16.69 10.55 -14.21
N LEU A 315 -16.97 9.59 -13.32
CA LEU A 315 -16.73 8.16 -13.56
C LEU A 315 -17.36 7.63 -14.85
N PRO A 316 -18.64 7.90 -15.20
CA PRO A 316 -19.22 7.46 -16.46
C PRO A 316 -18.40 7.88 -17.68
N VAL A 317 -17.99 9.15 -17.73
CA VAL A 317 -17.17 9.70 -18.82
C VAL A 317 -15.78 9.04 -18.87
N ALA A 318 -15.16 8.86 -17.70
CA ALA A 318 -13.86 8.19 -17.61
C ALA A 318 -13.95 6.72 -18.06
N ILE A 319 -14.98 6.00 -17.63
CA ILE A 319 -15.22 4.60 -17.99
C ILE A 319 -15.47 4.45 -19.49
N ASP A 320 -16.28 5.32 -20.09
CA ASP A 320 -16.55 5.31 -21.52
C ASP A 320 -15.27 5.61 -22.34
N TYR A 321 -14.49 6.63 -21.95
CA TYR A 321 -13.22 6.96 -22.62
C TYR A 321 -12.17 5.84 -22.51
N LEU A 322 -12.14 5.18 -21.35
CA LEU A 322 -11.25 4.06 -21.08
C LEU A 322 -11.79 2.74 -21.65
N ASN A 323 -13.00 2.71 -22.18
CA ASN A 323 -13.71 1.54 -22.68
C ASN A 323 -13.79 0.41 -21.63
N PHE A 324 -14.07 0.78 -20.39
CA PHE A 324 -14.25 -0.16 -19.28
C PHE A 324 -15.72 -0.64 -19.23
N PRO A 325 -16.01 -1.79 -18.60
CA PRO A 325 -17.39 -2.27 -18.44
C PRO A 325 -18.26 -1.24 -17.71
N LYS A 326 -19.50 -1.07 -18.17
CA LYS A 326 -20.44 -0.09 -17.58
C LYS A 326 -20.77 -0.41 -16.12
N GLU A 327 -20.71 -1.68 -15.73
CA GLU A 327 -20.88 -2.15 -14.35
C GLU A 327 -19.84 -1.53 -13.41
N THR A 328 -18.68 -1.12 -13.94
CA THR A 328 -17.61 -0.43 -13.19
C THR A 328 -18.08 0.93 -12.65
N ILE A 329 -19.03 1.59 -13.32
CA ILE A 329 -19.53 2.91 -12.95
C ILE A 329 -20.15 2.87 -11.56
N PHE A 330 -21.11 1.97 -11.34
CA PHE A 330 -21.84 1.90 -10.08
C PHE A 330 -20.93 1.46 -8.92
N VAL A 331 -20.06 0.46 -9.15
CA VAL A 331 -19.05 0.04 -8.16
C VAL A 331 -18.12 1.20 -7.79
N GLY A 332 -17.63 1.93 -8.78
CA GLY A 332 -16.74 3.08 -8.58
C GLY A 332 -17.43 4.27 -7.91
N GLN A 333 -18.71 4.50 -8.18
CA GLN A 333 -19.51 5.53 -7.49
C GLN A 333 -19.64 5.22 -5.99
N ILE A 334 -19.90 3.98 -5.60
CA ILE A 334 -19.92 3.57 -4.19
C ILE A 334 -18.53 3.75 -3.57
N LEU A 335 -17.48 3.25 -4.24
CA LEU A 335 -16.12 3.37 -3.75
C LEU A 335 -15.63 4.82 -3.70
N SER A 336 -16.16 5.75 -4.50
CA SER A 336 -15.73 7.16 -4.47
C SER A 336 -15.92 7.80 -3.09
N ALA A 337 -16.94 7.37 -2.33
CA ALA A 337 -17.17 7.81 -0.97
C ALA A 337 -16.06 7.37 0.01
N TRP A 338 -15.29 6.33 -0.33
CA TRP A 338 -14.08 5.94 0.40
C TRP A 338 -13.06 7.08 0.44
N ILE A 339 -12.97 7.94 -0.60
CA ILE A 339 -12.04 9.07 -0.61
C ILE A 339 -12.30 9.99 0.60
N PHE A 340 -13.57 10.30 0.84
CA PHE A 340 -13.99 11.13 1.97
C PHE A 340 -13.71 10.45 3.31
N PHE A 341 -14.18 9.21 3.50
CA PHE A 341 -14.02 8.51 4.79
C PHE A 341 -12.56 8.17 5.09
N GLY A 342 -11.75 7.81 4.08
CA GLY A 342 -10.33 7.55 4.26
C GLY A 342 -9.57 8.78 4.75
N VAL A 343 -9.85 9.95 4.20
CA VAL A 343 -9.26 11.22 4.66
C VAL A 343 -9.81 11.62 6.04
N LEU A 344 -11.10 11.43 6.29
CA LEU A 344 -11.71 11.66 7.61
C LEU A 344 -11.05 10.81 8.69
N ASN A 345 -10.88 9.51 8.41
CA ASN A 345 -10.20 8.55 9.29
C ASN A 345 -8.74 8.91 9.50
N ASN A 346 -8.05 9.44 8.48
CA ASN A 346 -6.69 9.97 8.63
C ASN A 346 -6.63 11.16 9.59
N VAL A 347 -7.56 12.12 9.48
CA VAL A 347 -7.58 13.29 10.37
C VAL A 347 -7.82 12.88 11.82
N PHE A 348 -8.82 12.04 12.11
CA PHE A 348 -9.05 11.60 13.49
C PHE A 348 -7.98 10.63 14.00
N GLY A 349 -7.55 9.69 13.17
CA GLY A 349 -6.62 8.63 13.55
C GLY A 349 -5.16 9.08 13.62
N ILE A 350 -4.67 9.75 12.59
CA ILE A 350 -3.27 10.16 12.47
C ILE A 350 -3.07 11.56 13.04
N GLN A 351 -3.84 12.54 12.56
CA GLN A 351 -3.59 13.95 12.89
C GLN A 351 -4.00 14.31 14.33
N ILE A 352 -4.91 13.55 14.95
CA ILE A 352 -5.34 13.76 16.33
C ILE A 352 -4.82 12.65 17.25
N LEU A 353 -5.25 11.40 17.07
CA LEU A 353 -4.91 10.31 17.99
C LEU A 353 -3.41 9.99 17.97
N SER A 354 -2.82 9.79 16.79
CA SER A 354 -1.40 9.45 16.70
C SER A 354 -0.51 10.64 17.06
N ALA A 355 -0.82 11.84 16.58
CA ALA A 355 -0.09 13.06 16.91
C ALA A 355 -0.11 13.40 18.43
N SER A 356 -1.18 13.01 19.15
CA SER A 356 -1.27 13.15 20.61
C SER A 356 -0.61 11.98 21.40
N GLY A 357 0.17 11.12 20.74
CA GLY A 357 0.85 9.99 21.38
C GLY A 357 -0.04 8.76 21.63
N ARG A 358 -1.27 8.74 21.11
CA ARG A 358 -2.25 7.66 21.32
C ARG A 358 -2.36 6.70 20.12
N SER A 359 -1.26 6.48 19.41
CA SER A 359 -1.18 5.60 18.23
C SER A 359 -1.70 4.17 18.51
N LYS A 360 -1.47 3.64 19.72
CA LYS A 360 -1.99 2.33 20.13
C LYS A 360 -3.51 2.22 20.06
N ILE A 361 -4.27 3.28 20.41
CA ILE A 361 -5.74 3.22 20.33
C ILE A 361 -6.18 3.32 18.86
N TYR A 362 -5.52 4.15 18.05
CA TYR A 362 -5.77 4.20 16.61
C TYR A 362 -5.58 2.81 15.97
N SER A 363 -4.44 2.15 16.20
CA SER A 363 -4.16 0.80 15.68
C SER A 363 -5.22 -0.22 16.13
N ARG A 364 -5.68 -0.17 17.39
CA ARG A 364 -6.76 -1.04 17.87
C ARG A 364 -8.09 -0.79 17.15
N MET A 365 -8.46 0.48 16.89
CA MET A 365 -9.71 0.78 16.19
C MET A 365 -9.64 0.32 14.72
N VAL A 366 -8.49 0.51 14.06
CA VAL A 366 -8.25 0.00 12.70
C VAL A 366 -8.37 -1.52 12.65
N PHE A 367 -7.78 -2.22 13.62
CA PHE A 367 -7.88 -3.68 13.71
C PHE A 367 -9.34 -4.15 13.87
N VAL A 368 -10.09 -3.56 14.79
CA VAL A 368 -11.52 -3.91 14.99
C VAL A 368 -12.32 -3.63 13.72
N SER A 369 -12.07 -2.50 13.07
CA SER A 369 -12.72 -2.17 11.80
C SER A 369 -12.38 -3.19 10.72
N ALA A 370 -11.12 -3.66 10.65
CA ALA A 370 -10.70 -4.66 9.67
C ALA A 370 -11.45 -5.97 9.78
N LEU A 371 -11.64 -6.45 11.01
CA LEU A 371 -12.40 -7.67 11.24
C LEU A 371 -13.86 -7.52 10.81
N ILE A 372 -14.46 -6.36 11.08
CA ILE A 372 -15.84 -6.08 10.67
C ILE A 372 -15.94 -5.92 9.15
N THR A 373 -15.01 -5.22 8.51
CA THR A 373 -14.95 -5.10 7.05
C THR A 373 -14.82 -6.47 6.40
N LEU A 374 -13.94 -7.34 6.91
CA LEU A 374 -13.80 -8.72 6.42
C LEU A 374 -15.11 -9.50 6.53
N LEU A 375 -15.78 -9.43 7.69
CA LEU A 375 -17.07 -10.06 7.90
C LEU A 375 -18.13 -9.51 6.93
N LEU A 376 -18.15 -8.20 6.71
CA LEU A 376 -19.08 -7.58 5.77
C LEU A 376 -18.77 -7.99 4.33
N ILE A 377 -17.49 -8.12 3.95
CA ILE A 377 -17.10 -8.59 2.61
C ILE A 377 -17.63 -10.00 2.41
N THR A 378 -17.40 -10.93 3.35
CA THR A 378 -17.85 -12.32 3.18
C THR A 378 -19.37 -12.44 3.12
N LEU A 379 -20.11 -11.63 3.88
CA LEU A 379 -21.58 -11.62 3.85
C LEU A 379 -22.13 -10.96 2.57
N LEU A 380 -21.72 -9.72 2.27
CA LEU A 380 -22.30 -8.93 1.18
C LEU A 380 -21.86 -9.41 -0.22
N LEU A 381 -20.69 -10.04 -0.32
CA LEU A 381 -20.23 -10.64 -1.58
C LEU A 381 -21.23 -11.67 -2.10
N GLN A 382 -21.86 -12.46 -1.21
CA GLN A 382 -22.80 -13.51 -1.61
C GLN A 382 -24.08 -12.97 -2.25
N PHE A 383 -24.49 -11.75 -1.90
CA PHE A 383 -25.73 -11.14 -2.40
C PHE A 383 -25.52 -10.30 -3.66
N CYS A 384 -24.40 -9.56 -3.73
CA CYS A 384 -24.22 -8.54 -4.78
C CYS A 384 -22.81 -8.52 -5.41
N ASN A 385 -21.98 -9.55 -5.20
CA ASN A 385 -20.64 -9.66 -5.82
C ASN A 385 -19.79 -8.39 -5.63
N ALA A 386 -19.31 -7.77 -6.72
CA ALA A 386 -18.46 -6.57 -6.71
C ALA A 386 -19.08 -5.38 -5.97
N THR A 387 -20.39 -5.13 -6.13
CA THR A 387 -21.07 -4.03 -5.44
C THR A 387 -21.20 -4.32 -3.95
N GLY A 388 -21.43 -5.58 -3.58
CA GLY A 388 -21.43 -6.04 -2.19
C GLY A 388 -20.09 -5.77 -1.50
N VAL A 389 -18.98 -6.06 -2.17
CA VAL A 389 -17.63 -5.77 -1.66
C VAL A 389 -17.37 -4.27 -1.55
N ALA A 390 -17.79 -3.47 -2.53
CA ALA A 390 -17.69 -2.02 -2.46
C ALA A 390 -18.48 -1.43 -1.27
N CYS A 391 -19.70 -1.90 -1.05
CA CYS A 391 -20.51 -1.53 0.11
C CYS A 391 -19.83 -1.95 1.43
N ALA A 392 -19.29 -3.17 1.50
CA ALA A 392 -18.60 -3.66 2.69
C ALA A 392 -17.41 -2.79 3.09
N ILE A 393 -16.60 -2.36 2.11
CA ILE A 393 -15.44 -1.47 2.35
C ILE A 393 -15.90 -0.11 2.81
N LEU A 394 -16.91 0.47 2.16
CA LEU A 394 -17.46 1.77 2.55
C LEU A 394 -18.02 1.72 3.98
N LEU A 395 -18.82 0.69 4.31
CA LEU A 395 -19.37 0.49 5.65
C LEU A 395 -18.27 0.28 6.70
N GLY A 396 -17.20 -0.43 6.34
CA GLY A 396 -16.01 -0.57 7.16
C GLY A 396 -15.37 0.78 7.51
N GLU A 397 -15.13 1.61 6.50
CA GLU A 397 -14.55 2.95 6.67
C GLU A 397 -15.47 3.88 7.50
N MET A 398 -16.78 3.82 7.27
CA MET A 398 -17.78 4.52 8.09
C MET A 398 -17.74 4.06 9.54
N PHE A 399 -17.65 2.74 9.77
CA PHE A 399 -17.55 2.18 11.11
C PHE A 399 -16.27 2.64 11.82
N LEU A 400 -15.13 2.65 11.11
CA LEU A 400 -13.88 3.22 11.63
C LEU A 400 -14.05 4.69 12.01
N SER A 401 -14.70 5.50 11.17
CA SER A 401 -14.98 6.92 11.48
C SER A 401 -15.77 7.06 12.77
N ILE A 402 -16.81 6.24 12.97
CA ILE A 402 -17.62 6.25 14.19
C ILE A 402 -16.76 5.88 15.41
N LEU A 403 -15.92 4.85 15.32
CA LEU A 403 -15.03 4.45 16.41
C LEU A 403 -14.04 5.56 16.77
N LEU A 404 -13.41 6.18 15.77
CA LEU A 404 -12.45 7.26 15.97
C LEU A 404 -13.11 8.51 16.56
N LEU A 405 -14.30 8.89 16.07
CA LEU A 405 -15.10 9.99 16.62
C LEU A 405 -15.46 9.76 18.09
N LYS A 406 -15.86 8.53 18.47
CA LYS A 406 -16.13 8.18 19.87
C LYS A 406 -14.90 8.32 20.76
N ARG A 407 -13.70 7.99 20.25
CA ARG A 407 -12.44 8.14 21.00
C ARG A 407 -11.99 9.60 21.06
N TYR A 408 -12.17 10.36 19.99
CA TYR A 408 -11.94 11.80 19.95
C TYR A 408 -12.75 12.55 21.02
N LYS A 409 -14.04 12.24 21.15
CA LYS A 409 -14.92 12.83 22.18
C LYS A 409 -14.52 12.54 23.64
N LYS A 410 -13.61 11.59 23.87
CA LYS A 410 -13.07 11.30 25.22
C LYS A 410 -11.77 12.06 25.51
N ILE A 411 -11.24 12.77 24.51
CA ILE A 411 -9.98 13.52 24.59
C ILE A 411 -10.25 15.00 24.83
N ILE A 412 -11.30 15.53 24.19
CA ILE A 412 -11.99 16.73 24.65
C ILE A 412 -12.65 16.39 25.98
#